data_AF-A0A482TC80-F1
#
_entry.id   AF-A0A482TC80-F1
#
_cell.length_a   1.000
_cell.length_b   1.000
_cell.length_c   1.000
_cell.angle_alpha   90.00
_cell.angle_beta   90.00
_cell.angle_gamma   90.00
#
_symmetry.space_group_name_H-M   'P 1'
#
loop_
_entity.id
_entity.type
_entity.pdbx_description
1 polymer ?
#
loop_
_entity_poly.entity_id
_entity_poly.type
_entity_poly.pdbx_seq_one_letter_code
_entity_poly.pdbx_strand_id
1 'polypeptide(L)'
;MVRNVAGVMAELESEDFYLLSGVEQGMRFGEWVNRGKLPDLSGLTPENVEYRLNRCMRRDLVERKTIQYEGYKLAVEGYDALALRTFSKRDTIQGVGAPLGVGKESDVFEVQSYKPLALKFHREGYTNFREVMREREYTSDNQHVSWLYTARKAAEREYEVLEDLYPDVSVPRPIDQNRHAIVMEKLGGVELDRAKLEDDQVVGVLDLVLNEVAAAYDAGYVHADMSEYNVAVGEQGVIIFDWPQAVSTDHDNARELLERDVKNVLGYFRRKYPASIPDDIDEPSLCDAVAENEFQTVRAFAN
;
A
#
# COMPACT_ATOMS: atom_id res chain seq x y z
N MET A 1 5.59 -4.20 -15.67
CA MET A 1 6.06 -4.91 -14.47
C MET A 1 7.30 -4.17 -13.99
N VAL A 2 7.23 -3.58 -12.80
CA VAL A 2 8.38 -2.87 -12.20
C VAL A 2 9.45 -3.92 -11.88
N ARG A 3 10.71 -3.66 -12.21
CA ARG A 3 11.80 -4.58 -11.88
C ARG A 3 12.09 -4.47 -10.38
N ASN A 4 12.25 -5.61 -9.71
CA ASN A 4 12.73 -5.62 -8.32
C ASN A 4 14.14 -4.99 -8.28
N VAL A 5 14.26 -3.83 -7.64
CA VAL A 5 15.53 -3.07 -7.55
C VAL A 5 16.54 -3.71 -6.59
N ALA A 6 16.15 -4.72 -5.82
CA ALA A 6 17.03 -5.37 -4.84
C ALA A 6 18.34 -5.90 -5.45
N GLY A 7 18.31 -6.41 -6.68
CA GLY A 7 19.53 -6.86 -7.37
C GLY A 7 20.49 -5.71 -7.68
N VAL A 8 19.96 -4.51 -7.92
CA VAL A 8 20.75 -3.31 -8.20
C VAL A 8 21.32 -2.70 -6.91
N MET A 9 20.64 -2.86 -5.77
CA MET A 9 21.04 -2.28 -4.48
C MET A 9 22.47 -2.65 -4.07
N ALA A 10 22.91 -3.88 -4.34
CA ALA A 10 24.26 -4.35 -4.01
C ALA A 10 25.35 -3.65 -4.85
N GLU A 11 24.99 -3.06 -5.99
CA GLU A 11 25.91 -2.35 -6.87
C GLU A 11 25.95 -0.84 -6.61
N LEU A 12 25.08 -0.30 -5.74
CA LEU A 12 25.00 1.12 -5.47
C LEU A 12 25.93 1.54 -4.34
N GLU A 13 26.63 2.65 -4.53
CA GLU A 13 27.49 3.28 -3.55
C GLU A 13 26.75 4.40 -2.81
N SER A 14 27.30 4.86 -1.69
CA SER A 14 26.66 5.91 -0.86
C SER A 14 26.36 7.18 -1.65
N GLU A 15 27.25 7.56 -2.56
CA GLU A 15 27.12 8.73 -3.43
C GLU A 15 26.02 8.57 -4.49
N ASP A 16 25.70 7.34 -4.91
CA ASP A 16 24.54 7.10 -5.76
C ASP A 16 23.26 7.46 -4.99
N PHE A 17 23.17 7.07 -3.72
CA PHE A 17 22.04 7.45 -2.86
C PHE A 17 21.99 8.95 -2.53
N TYR A 18 23.14 9.62 -2.42
CA TYR A 18 23.19 11.08 -2.25
C TYR A 18 22.66 11.80 -3.49
N LEU A 19 23.04 11.34 -4.67
CA LEU A 19 22.47 11.85 -5.92
C LEU A 19 20.95 11.64 -5.96
N LEU A 20 20.48 10.40 -5.74
CA LEU A 20 19.04 10.08 -5.79
C LEU A 20 18.24 10.92 -4.78
N SER A 21 18.78 11.11 -3.56
CA SER A 21 18.17 11.97 -2.53
C SER A 21 18.14 13.44 -2.95
N GLY A 22 19.20 13.92 -3.60
CA GLY A 22 19.26 15.28 -4.15
C GLY A 22 18.23 15.50 -5.27
N VAL A 23 18.02 14.50 -6.14
CA VAL A 23 16.95 14.52 -7.16
C VAL A 23 15.59 14.53 -6.47
N GLU A 24 15.33 13.65 -5.49
CA GLU A 24 14.08 13.63 -4.71
C GLU A 24 13.77 15.00 -4.08
N GLN A 25 14.78 15.62 -3.47
CA GLN A 25 14.63 16.93 -2.83
C GLN A 25 14.32 18.03 -3.86
N GLY A 26 14.99 18.01 -5.02
CA GLY A 26 14.72 18.94 -6.11
C GLY A 26 13.31 18.78 -6.69
N MET A 27 12.80 17.55 -6.73
CA MET A 27 11.46 17.23 -7.26
C MET A 27 10.31 17.87 -6.46
N ARG A 28 10.57 18.33 -5.23
CA ARG A 28 9.61 19.12 -4.45
C ARG A 28 9.25 20.45 -5.11
N PHE A 29 10.13 20.98 -5.96
CA PHE A 29 9.96 22.29 -6.61
C PHE A 29 9.64 22.20 -8.11
N GLY A 30 9.53 21.00 -8.67
CA GLY A 30 9.16 20.77 -10.06
C GLY A 30 9.49 19.35 -10.52
N GLU A 31 8.80 18.88 -11.57
CA GLU A 31 8.94 17.48 -12.04
C GLU A 31 10.36 17.10 -12.43
N TRP A 32 11.07 18.04 -13.05
CA TRP A 32 12.42 17.83 -13.55
C TRP A 32 13.38 18.77 -12.83
N VAL A 33 14.38 18.19 -12.17
CA VAL A 33 15.42 18.92 -11.46
C VAL A 33 16.51 19.34 -12.43
N ASN A 34 16.77 20.64 -12.54
CA ASN A 34 17.85 21.15 -13.38
C ASN A 34 19.21 20.62 -12.90
N ARG A 35 20.03 20.13 -13.83
CA ARG A 35 21.37 19.59 -13.55
C ARG A 35 22.23 20.50 -12.67
N GLY A 36 22.19 21.81 -12.91
CA GLY A 36 23.01 22.79 -12.19
C GLY A 36 22.69 22.91 -10.70
N LYS A 37 21.51 22.46 -10.25
CA LYS A 37 21.12 22.45 -8.83
C LYS A 37 21.55 21.18 -8.09
N LEU A 38 21.89 20.11 -8.82
CA LEU A 38 22.17 18.80 -8.21
C LEU A 38 23.42 18.78 -7.33
N PRO A 39 24.52 19.48 -7.63
CA PRO A 39 25.67 19.55 -6.71
C PRO A 39 25.26 20.04 -5.32
N ASP A 40 24.49 21.13 -5.25
CA ASP A 40 24.03 21.71 -3.99
C ASP A 40 23.04 20.80 -3.26
N LEU A 41 22.10 20.18 -3.99
CA LEU A 41 21.07 19.31 -3.42
C LEU A 41 21.63 17.96 -2.92
N SER A 42 22.66 17.43 -3.58
CA SER A 42 23.25 16.13 -3.24
C SER A 42 24.50 16.22 -2.38
N GLY A 43 25.10 17.41 -2.25
CA GLY A 43 26.41 17.58 -1.59
C GLY A 43 27.57 16.96 -2.38
N LEU A 44 27.41 16.72 -3.68
CA LEU A 44 28.42 16.13 -4.56
C LEU A 44 29.08 17.20 -5.43
N THR A 45 30.30 16.95 -5.90
CA THR A 45 30.94 17.80 -6.90
C THR A 45 30.25 17.65 -8.26
N PRO A 46 30.32 18.65 -9.16
CA PRO A 46 29.74 18.55 -10.50
C PRO A 46 30.21 17.31 -11.29
N GLU A 47 31.49 16.94 -11.16
CA GLU A 47 32.06 15.76 -11.82
C GLU A 47 31.47 14.45 -11.26
N ASN A 48 31.30 14.37 -9.94
CA ASN A 48 30.66 13.24 -9.28
C ASN A 48 29.18 13.16 -9.67
N VAL A 49 28.45 14.28 -9.69
CA VAL A 49 27.06 14.31 -10.16
C VAL A 49 26.95 13.72 -11.57
N GLU A 50 27.81 14.13 -12.51
CA GLU A 50 27.79 13.62 -13.88
C GLU A 50 28.05 12.10 -13.94
N TYR A 51 29.06 11.62 -13.21
CA TYR A 51 29.37 10.20 -13.15
C TYR A 51 28.20 9.39 -12.59
N ARG A 52 27.61 9.85 -11.49
CA ARG A 52 26.51 9.18 -10.78
C ARG A 52 25.21 9.22 -11.58
N LEU A 53 24.93 10.30 -12.29
CA LEU A 53 23.77 10.41 -13.19
C LEU A 53 23.84 9.37 -14.30
N ASN A 54 24.98 9.27 -14.98
CA ASN A 54 25.19 8.25 -16.01
C ASN A 54 25.07 6.83 -15.44
N ARG A 55 25.60 6.60 -14.24
CA ARG A 55 25.53 5.30 -13.55
C ARG A 55 24.11 4.91 -13.15
N CYS A 56 23.34 5.86 -12.61
CA CYS A 56 21.95 5.67 -12.18
C CYS A 56 20.99 5.52 -13.38
N MET A 57 21.21 6.28 -14.46
CA MET A 57 20.45 6.15 -15.70
C MET A 57 20.62 4.77 -16.35
N ARG A 58 21.84 4.22 -16.37
CA ARG A 58 22.08 2.85 -16.89
C ARG A 58 21.37 1.75 -16.09
N ARG A 59 20.92 2.08 -14.88
CA ARG A 59 20.20 1.20 -13.96
C ARG A 59 18.71 1.54 -13.86
N ASP A 60 18.23 2.42 -14.75
CA ASP A 60 16.85 2.88 -14.79
C ASP A 60 16.37 3.55 -13.49
N LEU A 61 17.28 4.13 -12.69
CA LEU A 61 16.93 4.78 -11.41
C LEU A 61 16.56 6.27 -11.60
N VAL A 62 17.02 6.88 -12.68
CA VAL A 62 16.83 8.30 -13.01
C VAL A 62 16.50 8.43 -14.48
N GLU A 63 15.52 9.27 -14.79
CA GLU A 63 15.17 9.68 -16.15
C GLU A 63 15.81 11.04 -16.47
N ARG A 64 16.12 11.27 -17.76
CA ARG A 64 16.69 12.53 -18.26
C ARG A 64 15.81 13.14 -19.34
N LYS A 65 15.65 14.45 -19.31
CA LYS A 65 15.18 15.26 -20.44
C LYS A 65 16.23 16.26 -20.89
N THR A 66 16.17 16.61 -22.17
CA THR A 66 17.07 17.59 -22.80
C THR A 66 16.34 18.73 -23.51
N ILE A 67 15.00 18.67 -23.58
CA ILE A 67 14.18 19.70 -24.19
C ILE A 67 14.13 20.91 -23.25
N GLN A 68 14.42 22.10 -23.79
CA GLN A 68 14.55 23.40 -23.09
C GLN A 68 15.73 23.52 -22.12
N TYR A 69 16.02 22.48 -21.33
CA TYR A 69 17.18 22.39 -20.44
C TYR A 69 17.50 20.94 -20.11
N GLU A 70 18.70 20.68 -19.59
CA GLU A 70 19.08 19.37 -19.06
C GLU A 70 18.51 19.18 -17.64
N GLY A 71 17.57 18.26 -17.51
CA GLY A 71 16.85 17.98 -16.26
C GLY A 71 16.71 16.50 -15.97
N TYR A 72 16.56 16.18 -14.70
CA TYR A 72 16.50 14.80 -14.20
C TYR A 72 15.35 14.61 -13.22
N LYS A 73 14.77 13.40 -13.21
CA LYS A 73 13.76 12.99 -12.25
C LYS A 73 13.97 11.56 -11.82
N LEU A 74 13.48 11.20 -10.63
CA LEU A 74 13.51 9.81 -10.19
C LEU A 74 12.57 8.95 -11.04
N ALA A 75 13.07 7.79 -11.42
CA ALA A 75 12.23 6.68 -11.85
C ALA A 75 11.61 5.97 -10.64
N VAL A 76 10.71 5.03 -10.88
CA VAL A 76 10.07 4.21 -9.84
C VAL A 76 11.13 3.46 -9.04
N GLU A 77 12.04 2.81 -9.76
CA GLU A 77 13.11 1.99 -9.21
C GLU A 77 14.08 2.84 -8.36
N GLY A 78 14.31 4.10 -8.75
CA GLY A 78 15.11 5.04 -7.96
C GLY A 78 14.47 5.38 -6.62
N TYR A 79 13.14 5.50 -6.58
CA TYR A 79 12.40 5.74 -5.35
C TYR A 79 12.35 4.51 -4.44
N ASP A 80 12.17 3.32 -5.02
CA ASP A 80 12.27 2.03 -4.34
C ASP A 80 13.66 1.87 -3.69
N ALA A 81 14.73 2.20 -4.43
CA ALA A 81 16.10 2.09 -3.93
C ALA A 81 16.34 2.98 -2.70
N LEU A 82 15.79 4.20 -2.70
CA LEU A 82 15.86 5.10 -1.54
C LEU A 82 15.10 4.56 -0.33
N ALA A 83 13.93 3.95 -0.55
CA ALA A 83 13.16 3.29 0.50
C ALA A 83 13.94 2.12 1.13
N LEU A 84 14.40 1.19 0.29
CA LEU A 84 15.20 0.02 0.72
C LEU A 84 16.49 0.42 1.43
N ARG A 85 17.19 1.46 0.95
CA ARG A 85 18.40 1.97 1.60
C ARG A 85 18.13 2.39 3.03
N THR A 86 16.97 2.97 3.29
CA THR A 86 16.59 3.44 4.62
C THR A 86 16.30 2.27 5.54
N PHE A 87 15.52 1.28 5.09
CA PHE A 87 15.25 0.07 5.86
C PHE A 87 16.52 -0.73 6.16
N SER A 88 17.43 -0.82 5.19
CA SER A 88 18.75 -1.44 5.40
C SER A 88 19.60 -0.67 6.41
N LYS A 89 19.61 0.67 6.38
CA LYS A 89 20.34 1.50 7.35
C LYS A 89 19.75 1.45 8.77
N ARG A 90 18.45 1.14 8.89
CA ARG A 90 17.74 0.96 10.16
C ARG A 90 17.83 -0.49 10.69
N ASP A 91 18.51 -1.38 9.96
CA ASP A 91 18.56 -2.83 10.23
C ASP A 91 17.17 -3.51 10.25
N THR A 92 16.15 -2.87 9.65
CA THR A 92 14.79 -3.42 9.54
C THR A 92 14.74 -4.65 8.62
N ILE A 93 15.46 -4.57 7.50
CA ILE A 93 15.58 -5.64 6.51
C ILE A 93 17.04 -5.86 6.11
N GLN A 94 17.38 -7.11 5.84
CA GLN A 94 18.72 -7.55 5.40
C GLN A 94 18.73 -7.95 3.92
N GLY A 95 17.57 -8.29 3.36
CA GLY A 95 17.44 -8.70 1.97
C GLY A 95 15.99 -8.71 1.52
N VAL A 96 15.77 -8.70 0.20
CA VAL A 96 14.46 -8.84 -0.42
C VAL A 96 14.40 -10.19 -1.13
N GLY A 97 13.36 -10.95 -0.86
CA GLY A 97 13.11 -12.29 -1.38
C GLY A 97 12.14 -12.30 -2.56
N ALA A 98 11.34 -13.36 -2.63
CA ALA A 98 10.39 -13.59 -3.71
C ALA A 98 9.23 -12.58 -3.68
N PRO A 99 8.63 -12.26 -4.84
CA PRO A 99 7.34 -11.56 -4.87
C PRO A 99 6.27 -12.43 -4.22
N LEU A 100 5.46 -11.82 -3.35
CA LEU A 100 4.29 -12.43 -2.71
C LEU A 100 3.01 -12.05 -3.44
N GLY A 101 2.94 -10.84 -3.99
CA GLY A 101 1.82 -10.36 -4.79
C GLY A 101 2.24 -9.14 -5.62
N VAL A 102 1.79 -9.07 -6.87
CA VAL A 102 2.06 -7.92 -7.76
C VAL A 102 0.73 -7.49 -8.35
N GLY A 103 0.26 -6.32 -7.92
CA GLY A 103 -1.02 -5.75 -8.29
C GLY A 103 -0.88 -4.47 -9.12
N LYS A 104 -2.02 -3.84 -9.41
CA LYS A 104 -2.05 -2.53 -10.07
C LYS A 104 -1.62 -1.40 -9.13
N GLU A 105 -1.85 -1.59 -7.83
CA GLU A 105 -1.80 -0.55 -6.80
C GLU A 105 -0.71 -0.81 -5.77
N SER A 106 -0.17 -2.03 -5.69
CA SER A 106 0.97 -2.35 -4.85
C SER A 106 1.79 -3.52 -5.39
N ASP A 107 3.07 -3.54 -5.03
CA ASP A 107 3.95 -4.70 -5.16
C ASP A 107 4.36 -5.18 -3.77
N VAL A 108 4.18 -6.46 -3.47
CA VAL A 108 4.49 -7.06 -2.17
C VAL A 108 5.58 -8.11 -2.33
N PHE A 109 6.63 -8.01 -1.53
CA PHE A 109 7.78 -8.91 -1.53
C PHE A 109 7.99 -9.49 -0.14
N GLU A 110 8.52 -10.71 -0.08
CA GLU A 110 9.11 -11.23 1.14
C GLU A 110 10.41 -10.49 1.44
N VAL A 111 10.71 -10.26 2.72
CA VAL A 111 12.00 -9.69 3.13
C VAL A 111 12.65 -10.54 4.21
N GLN A 112 13.98 -10.61 4.14
CA GLN A 112 14.81 -11.25 5.14
C GLN A 112 15.03 -10.28 6.30
N SER A 113 14.67 -10.71 7.50
CA SER A 113 14.93 -10.04 8.77
C SER A 113 15.12 -11.12 9.84
N TYR A 114 15.09 -10.76 11.13
CA TYR A 114 15.17 -11.73 12.23
C TYR A 114 14.00 -12.74 12.23
N LYS A 115 12.88 -12.38 11.60
CA LYS A 115 11.76 -13.24 11.24
C LYS A 115 11.30 -12.93 9.80
N PRO A 116 10.57 -13.83 9.12
CA PRO A 116 9.97 -13.52 7.82
C PRO A 116 8.99 -12.33 7.93
N LEU A 117 9.20 -11.31 7.10
CA LEU A 117 8.35 -10.12 7.00
C LEU A 117 7.94 -9.90 5.55
N ALA A 118 6.97 -9.01 5.33
CA ALA A 118 6.58 -8.53 4.01
C ALA A 118 6.97 -7.05 3.83
N LEU A 119 7.33 -6.70 2.61
CA LEU A 119 7.56 -5.33 2.15
C LEU A 119 6.52 -5.01 1.08
N LYS A 120 5.68 -4.01 1.34
CA LYS A 120 4.69 -3.49 0.39
C LYS A 120 5.19 -2.15 -0.16
N PHE A 121 5.28 -2.04 -1.47
CA PHE A 121 5.43 -0.76 -2.17
C PHE A 121 4.09 -0.31 -2.71
N HIS A 122 3.68 0.92 -2.40
CA HIS A 122 2.51 1.53 -3.00
C HIS A 122 2.83 2.02 -4.41
N ARG A 123 1.92 1.69 -5.33
CA ARG A 123 1.92 2.06 -6.74
C ARG A 123 0.66 2.84 -7.13
N GLU A 124 -0.18 3.20 -6.15
CA GLU A 124 -1.38 4.01 -6.37
C GLU A 124 -1.08 5.24 -7.24
N GLY A 125 -1.98 5.50 -8.19
CA GLY A 125 -1.82 6.55 -9.17
C GLY A 125 -0.85 6.21 -10.31
N TYR A 126 0.03 5.22 -10.23
CA TYR A 126 1.02 4.97 -11.29
C TYR A 126 0.39 4.72 -12.67
N THR A 127 -0.65 3.89 -12.76
CA THR A 127 -1.33 3.58 -14.02
C THR A 127 -2.19 4.75 -14.51
N ASN A 128 -3.02 5.32 -13.63
CA ASN A 128 -3.90 6.44 -13.96
C ASN A 128 -3.10 7.70 -14.34
N PHE A 129 -1.97 7.98 -13.68
CA PHE A 129 -1.07 9.08 -14.07
C PHE A 129 -0.36 8.80 -15.39
N ARG A 130 -0.02 7.54 -15.74
CA ARG A 130 0.54 7.24 -17.08
C ARG A 130 -0.47 7.48 -18.20
N GLU A 131 -1.74 7.15 -17.96
CA GLU A 131 -2.83 7.44 -18.93
C GLU A 131 -3.12 8.95 -19.01
N VAL A 132 -3.25 9.62 -17.87
CA VAL A 132 -3.47 11.07 -17.80
C VAL A 132 -2.28 11.86 -18.37
N MET A 133 -1.03 11.44 -18.15
CA MET A 133 0.15 12.10 -18.72
C MET A 133 0.26 11.87 -20.23
N ARG A 134 -0.19 10.72 -20.75
CA ARG A 134 -0.34 10.51 -22.21
C ARG A 134 -1.33 11.48 -22.83
N GLU A 135 -2.41 11.81 -22.14
CA GLU A 135 -3.39 12.80 -22.61
C GLU A 135 -2.93 14.25 -22.40
N ARG A 136 -2.22 14.54 -21.30
CA ARG A 136 -1.67 15.87 -20.96
C ARG A 136 -0.41 16.26 -21.74
N GLU A 137 0.21 15.33 -22.48
CA GLU A 137 1.27 15.66 -23.45
C GLU A 137 0.78 16.70 -24.51
N TYR A 138 -0.54 16.92 -24.59
CA TYR A 138 -1.20 17.90 -25.46
C TYR A 138 -1.65 19.21 -24.79
N THR A 139 -1.66 19.34 -23.46
CA THR A 139 -2.18 20.53 -22.75
C THR A 139 -1.37 20.88 -21.50
N SER A 140 -0.85 22.11 -21.46
CA SER A 140 -0.01 22.63 -20.39
C SER A 140 -0.85 23.18 -19.24
N ASP A 141 -1.00 22.45 -18.14
CA ASP A 141 -1.44 23.04 -16.86
C ASP A 141 -0.74 22.41 -15.65
N ASN A 142 -0.18 23.30 -14.82
CA ASN A 142 0.71 23.03 -13.70
C ASN A 142 -0.06 22.87 -12.38
N GLN A 143 -0.18 21.63 -11.90
CA GLN A 143 -0.07 21.32 -10.47
C GLN A 143 0.81 20.06 -10.35
N HIS A 144 2.06 20.24 -9.91
CA HIS A 144 3.02 19.14 -9.81
C HIS A 144 2.73 18.30 -8.56
N VAL A 145 1.72 17.43 -8.64
CA VAL A 145 1.56 16.30 -7.73
C VAL A 145 2.18 15.10 -8.43
N SER A 146 3.41 14.76 -8.04
CA SER A 146 4.07 13.55 -8.54
C SER A 146 3.33 12.32 -8.01
N TRP A 147 3.11 11.30 -8.83
CA TRP A 147 2.57 10.03 -8.39
C TRP A 147 3.38 9.42 -7.23
N LEU A 148 4.68 9.72 -7.13
CA LEU A 148 5.54 9.35 -5.98
C LEU A 148 5.02 9.94 -4.66
N TYR A 149 4.50 11.17 -4.70
CA TYR A 149 3.92 11.82 -3.54
C TYR A 149 2.60 11.16 -3.13
N THR A 150 1.74 10.81 -4.09
CA THR A 150 0.49 10.09 -3.82
C THR A 150 0.77 8.72 -3.22
N ALA A 151 1.68 7.94 -3.82
CA ALA A 151 2.09 6.64 -3.29
C ALA A 151 2.71 6.73 -1.89
N ARG A 152 3.49 7.78 -1.62
CA ARG A 152 4.00 8.09 -0.28
C ARG A 152 2.87 8.35 0.71
N LYS A 153 1.87 9.15 0.34
CA LYS A 153 0.74 9.47 1.22
C LYS A 153 -0.13 8.26 1.53
N ALA A 154 -0.35 7.39 0.55
CA ALA A 154 -1.03 6.11 0.75
C ALA A 154 -0.28 5.23 1.77
N ALA A 155 1.05 5.11 1.64
CA ALA A 155 1.86 4.33 2.57
C ALA A 155 1.93 4.95 3.99
N GLU A 156 2.02 6.28 4.10
CA GLU A 156 1.96 6.96 5.39
C GLU A 156 0.61 6.69 6.09
N ARG A 157 -0.50 6.78 5.34
CA ARG A 157 -1.83 6.55 5.88
C ARG A 157 -2.08 5.10 6.28
N GLU A 158 -1.76 4.14 5.42
CA GLU A 158 -1.93 2.73 5.76
C GLU A 158 -1.09 2.37 7.00
N TYR A 159 0.14 2.86 7.10
CA TYR A 159 0.97 2.59 8.27
C TYR A 159 0.39 3.18 9.56
N GLU A 160 -0.11 4.41 9.53
CA GLU A 160 -0.78 5.06 10.68
C GLU A 160 -2.00 4.24 11.13
N VAL A 161 -2.85 3.82 10.18
CA VAL A 161 -4.03 2.99 10.46
C VAL A 161 -3.62 1.64 11.07
N LEU A 162 -2.60 0.98 10.51
CA LEU A 162 -2.10 -0.28 11.05
C LEU A 162 -1.52 -0.12 12.46
N GLU A 163 -0.89 1.01 12.79
CA GLU A 163 -0.36 1.29 14.12
C GLU A 163 -1.48 1.50 15.15
N ASP A 164 -2.57 2.16 14.75
CA ASP A 164 -3.72 2.40 15.63
C ASP A 164 -4.57 1.14 15.84
N LEU A 165 -4.70 0.29 14.82
CA LEU A 165 -5.52 -0.91 14.86
C LEU A 165 -4.82 -2.11 15.53
N TYR A 166 -3.49 -2.22 15.42
CA TYR A 166 -2.76 -3.34 16.01
C TYR A 166 -2.49 -3.13 17.52
N PRO A 167 -2.71 -4.13 18.40
CA PRO A 167 -3.07 -5.52 18.13
C PRO A 167 -4.57 -5.84 18.32
N ASP A 168 -5.41 -4.83 18.53
CA ASP A 168 -6.81 -5.00 18.94
C ASP A 168 -7.70 -5.48 17.79
N VAL A 169 -7.36 -5.11 16.56
CA VAL A 169 -7.94 -5.65 15.32
C VAL A 169 -6.91 -6.55 14.64
N SER A 170 -7.38 -7.64 14.05
CA SER A 170 -6.56 -8.59 13.30
C SER A 170 -6.10 -8.00 11.96
N VAL A 171 -5.02 -7.20 12.05
CA VAL A 171 -4.31 -6.59 10.93
C VAL A 171 -2.83 -7.03 10.91
N PRO A 172 -2.13 -6.99 9.77
CA PRO A 172 -0.69 -7.24 9.77
C PRO A 172 0.04 -6.22 10.63
N ARG A 173 0.84 -6.70 11.59
CA ARG A 173 1.63 -5.84 12.47
C ARG A 173 2.55 -4.92 11.65
N PRO A 174 2.44 -3.58 11.78
CA PRO A 174 3.37 -2.66 11.15
C PRO A 174 4.74 -2.72 11.83
N ILE A 175 5.83 -2.63 11.06
CA ILE A 175 7.21 -2.72 11.56
C ILE A 175 8.01 -1.45 11.27
N ASP A 176 7.94 -0.93 10.04
CA ASP A 176 8.65 0.28 9.64
C ASP A 176 7.99 0.90 8.40
N GLN A 177 8.11 2.21 8.27
CA GLN A 177 7.59 2.97 7.14
C GLN A 177 8.65 3.92 6.61
N ASN A 178 8.75 3.99 5.29
CA ASN A 178 9.52 5.02 4.64
C ASN A 178 9.06 5.25 3.21
N ARG A 179 8.84 6.53 2.86
CA ARG A 179 8.38 6.94 1.52
C ARG A 179 7.06 6.26 1.18
N HIS A 180 7.01 5.48 0.10
CA HIS A 180 5.86 4.73 -0.38
C HIS A 180 5.90 3.25 0.02
N ALA A 181 6.74 2.90 1.01
CA ALA A 181 6.99 1.52 1.38
C ALA A 181 6.67 1.26 2.86
N ILE A 182 6.08 0.10 3.12
CA ILE A 182 5.76 -0.40 4.46
C ILE A 182 6.43 -1.77 4.62
N VAL A 183 7.14 -1.97 5.73
CA VAL A 183 7.54 -3.29 6.21
C VAL A 183 6.55 -3.70 7.29
N MET A 184 5.96 -4.88 7.15
CA MET A 184 4.94 -5.41 8.05
C MET A 184 5.08 -6.92 8.23
N GLU A 185 4.35 -7.49 9.19
CA GLU A 185 4.27 -8.93 9.35
C GLU A 185 3.77 -9.60 8.07
N LYS A 186 4.40 -10.73 7.72
CA LYS A 186 3.97 -11.50 6.56
C LYS A 186 2.60 -12.10 6.85
N LEU A 187 1.64 -11.83 5.97
CA LEU A 187 0.29 -12.39 6.06
C LEU A 187 0.35 -13.92 6.05
N GLY A 188 -0.29 -14.52 7.05
CA GLY A 188 -0.58 -15.95 7.08
C GLY A 188 -1.90 -16.26 6.39
N GLY A 189 -2.04 -17.48 5.86
CA GLY A 189 -3.27 -17.93 5.22
C GLY A 189 -3.36 -17.64 3.72
N VAL A 190 -4.59 -17.72 3.20
CA VAL A 190 -4.92 -17.50 1.78
C VAL A 190 -5.95 -16.38 1.66
N GLU A 191 -5.86 -15.59 0.60
CA GLU A 191 -6.90 -14.59 0.26
C GLU A 191 -8.29 -15.25 0.26
N LEU A 192 -9.28 -14.59 0.86
CA LEU A 192 -10.64 -15.12 1.02
C LEU A 192 -11.26 -15.49 -0.35
N ASP A 193 -11.03 -14.68 -1.39
CA ASP A 193 -11.41 -14.99 -2.77
C ASP A 193 -10.97 -16.41 -3.20
N ARG A 194 -9.74 -16.80 -2.85
CA ARG A 194 -9.14 -18.08 -3.22
C ARG A 194 -9.36 -19.18 -2.19
N ALA A 195 -9.75 -18.81 -0.97
CA ALA A 195 -10.07 -19.75 0.09
C ALA A 195 -11.25 -20.64 -0.31
N LYS A 196 -11.15 -21.94 0.00
CA LYS A 196 -12.26 -22.88 -0.07
C LYS A 196 -12.71 -23.15 1.35
N LEU A 197 -13.90 -22.68 1.69
CA LEU A 197 -14.51 -22.91 2.99
C LEU A 197 -15.45 -24.10 2.87
N GLU A 198 -15.42 -24.99 3.84
CA GLU A 198 -16.45 -26.01 4.01
C GLU A 198 -17.75 -25.34 4.52
N ASP A 199 -18.90 -25.93 4.21
CA ASP A 199 -20.22 -25.30 4.47
C ASP A 199 -20.43 -24.89 5.94
N ASP A 200 -19.88 -25.66 6.88
CA ASP A 200 -19.96 -25.40 8.32
C ASP A 200 -19.03 -24.27 8.80
N GLN A 201 -18.01 -23.92 8.01
CA GLN A 201 -17.07 -22.83 8.28
C GLN A 201 -17.55 -21.48 7.77
N VAL A 202 -18.36 -21.47 6.70
CA VAL A 202 -18.75 -20.24 5.97
C VAL A 202 -19.27 -19.15 6.90
N VAL A 203 -20.25 -19.47 7.74
CA VAL A 203 -20.86 -18.49 8.66
C VAL A 203 -19.85 -18.02 9.70
N GLY A 204 -19.04 -18.93 10.24
CA GLY A 204 -18.02 -18.58 11.23
C GLY A 204 -16.97 -17.63 10.68
N VAL A 205 -16.52 -17.82 9.43
CA VAL A 205 -15.56 -16.92 8.79
C VAL A 205 -16.19 -15.56 8.49
N LEU A 206 -17.43 -15.51 8.00
CA LEU A 206 -18.16 -14.26 7.80
C LEU A 206 -18.29 -13.48 9.13
N ASP A 207 -18.68 -14.18 10.20
CA ASP A 207 -18.81 -13.60 11.53
C ASP A 207 -17.47 -13.05 12.02
N LEU A 208 -16.36 -13.78 11.84
CA LEU A 208 -15.03 -13.27 12.18
C LEU A 208 -14.71 -11.98 11.41
N VAL A 209 -14.94 -11.93 10.10
CA VAL A 209 -14.67 -10.72 9.30
C VAL A 209 -15.51 -9.54 9.79
N LEU A 210 -16.80 -9.73 10.05
CA LEU A 210 -17.69 -8.65 10.51
C LEU A 210 -17.34 -8.17 11.93
N ASN A 211 -16.87 -9.07 12.80
CA ASN A 211 -16.34 -8.69 14.12
C ASN A 211 -15.08 -7.81 14.00
N GLU A 212 -14.15 -8.15 13.11
CA GLU A 212 -12.96 -7.30 12.88
C GLU A 212 -13.33 -5.94 12.25
N VAL A 213 -14.34 -5.89 11.39
CA VAL A 213 -14.89 -4.63 10.86
C VAL A 213 -15.53 -3.78 11.96
N ALA A 214 -16.28 -4.40 12.88
CA ALA A 214 -16.87 -3.73 14.04
C ALA A 214 -15.78 -3.16 14.97
N ALA A 215 -14.76 -3.97 15.27
CA ALA A 215 -13.63 -3.55 16.10
C ALA A 215 -12.83 -2.40 15.46
N ALA A 216 -12.62 -2.42 14.15
CA ALA A 216 -11.98 -1.31 13.44
C ALA A 216 -12.81 -0.02 13.52
N TYR A 217 -14.14 -0.13 13.39
CA TYR A 217 -15.04 1.01 13.53
C TYR A 217 -15.01 1.58 14.95
N ASP A 218 -15.05 0.73 15.98
CA ASP A 218 -14.92 1.14 17.39
C ASP A 218 -13.56 1.81 17.67
N ALA A 219 -12.49 1.34 17.00
CA ALA A 219 -11.16 1.95 17.04
C ALA A 219 -11.03 3.26 16.22
N GLY A 220 -12.11 3.73 15.58
CA GLY A 220 -12.17 5.02 14.91
C GLY A 220 -11.90 4.98 13.39
N TYR A 221 -11.92 3.80 12.78
CA TYR A 221 -11.61 3.61 11.35
C TYR A 221 -12.68 2.82 10.58
N VAL A 222 -13.02 3.33 9.40
CA VAL A 222 -13.75 2.57 8.36
C VAL A 222 -12.74 2.20 7.29
N HIS A 223 -12.68 0.93 6.90
CA HIS A 223 -11.75 0.47 5.85
C HIS A 223 -12.03 1.15 4.50
N ALA A 224 -13.30 1.37 4.16
CA ALA A 224 -13.76 2.08 2.98
C ALA A 224 -13.29 1.48 1.64
N ASP A 225 -12.95 0.20 1.64
CA ASP A 225 -12.71 -0.61 0.44
C ASP A 225 -12.79 -2.12 0.76
N MET A 226 -13.71 -2.54 1.64
CA MET A 226 -13.78 -3.96 2.03
C MET A 226 -14.23 -4.83 0.86
N SER A 227 -13.50 -5.92 0.64
CA SER A 227 -13.80 -6.97 -0.34
C SER A 227 -13.15 -8.30 0.04
N GLU A 228 -13.48 -9.37 -0.68
CA GLU A 228 -12.86 -10.69 -0.54
C GLU A 228 -11.36 -10.74 -0.87
N TYR A 229 -10.84 -9.70 -1.51
CA TYR A 229 -9.42 -9.60 -1.85
C TYR A 229 -8.59 -8.96 -0.74
N ASN A 230 -9.24 -8.33 0.24
CA ASN A 230 -8.62 -7.58 1.36
C ASN A 230 -8.70 -8.35 2.70
N VAL A 231 -9.01 -9.65 2.62
CA VAL A 231 -9.11 -10.55 3.77
C VAL A 231 -8.29 -11.81 3.51
N ALA A 232 -7.42 -12.16 4.44
CA ALA A 232 -6.73 -13.44 4.46
C ALA A 232 -7.35 -14.37 5.51
N VAL A 233 -7.52 -15.64 5.17
CA VAL A 233 -8.06 -16.68 6.07
C VAL A 233 -6.99 -17.73 6.32
N GLY A 234 -6.74 -18.05 7.59
CA GLY A 234 -5.78 -19.06 8.00
C GLY A 234 -6.22 -19.80 9.26
N GLU A 235 -5.33 -20.64 9.80
CA GLU A 235 -5.61 -21.44 11.00
C GLU A 235 -5.87 -20.59 12.25
N GLN A 236 -5.35 -19.37 12.28
CA GLN A 236 -5.45 -18.43 13.41
C GLN A 236 -6.67 -17.51 13.33
N GLY A 237 -7.47 -17.60 12.26
CA GLY A 237 -8.62 -16.73 12.02
C GLY A 237 -8.51 -15.96 10.70
N VAL A 238 -9.02 -14.73 10.70
CA VAL A 238 -9.00 -13.81 9.55
C VAL A 238 -8.04 -12.67 9.83
N ILE A 239 -7.45 -12.09 8.78
CA ILE A 239 -6.64 -10.87 8.86
C ILE A 239 -7.16 -9.92 7.78
N ILE A 240 -7.52 -8.69 8.17
CA ILE A 240 -7.90 -7.63 7.24
C ILE A 240 -6.65 -6.82 6.87
N PHE A 241 -6.43 -6.58 5.58
CA PHE A 241 -5.27 -5.86 5.07
C PHE A 241 -5.66 -4.91 3.94
N ASP A 242 -4.72 -4.06 3.52
CA ASP A 242 -4.92 -3.03 2.50
C ASP A 242 -5.77 -1.84 2.98
N TRP A 243 -5.20 -1.05 3.90
CA TRP A 243 -5.87 0.09 4.52
C TRP A 243 -5.56 1.51 3.94
N PRO A 244 -5.01 1.71 2.73
CA PRO A 244 -4.67 3.07 2.27
C PRO A 244 -5.88 3.98 2.05
N GLN A 245 -7.08 3.39 1.82
CA GLN A 245 -8.34 4.13 1.61
C GLN A 245 -9.14 4.35 2.90
N ALA A 246 -8.64 3.87 4.04
CA ALA A 246 -9.36 3.96 5.30
C ALA A 246 -9.68 5.41 5.67
N VAL A 247 -10.85 5.64 6.27
CA VAL A 247 -11.29 6.96 6.73
C VAL A 247 -11.58 6.93 8.22
N SER A 248 -11.46 8.08 8.88
CA SER A 248 -11.88 8.21 10.28
C SER A 248 -13.40 8.11 10.40
N THR A 249 -13.88 7.58 11.53
CA THR A 249 -15.31 7.59 11.91
C THR A 249 -15.90 9.00 12.04
N ASP A 250 -15.06 10.03 12.21
CA ASP A 250 -15.49 11.43 12.22
C ASP A 250 -15.80 11.98 10.81
N HIS A 251 -15.51 11.22 9.76
CA HIS A 251 -15.81 11.62 8.39
C HIS A 251 -17.33 11.64 8.14
N ASP A 252 -17.85 12.67 7.47
CA ASP A 252 -19.29 12.85 7.22
C ASP A 252 -19.98 11.60 6.64
N ASN A 253 -19.27 10.88 5.77
CA ASN A 253 -19.77 9.67 5.10
C ASN A 253 -19.32 8.35 5.77
N ALA A 254 -18.74 8.37 6.97
CA ALA A 254 -18.20 7.18 7.62
C ALA A 254 -19.23 6.05 7.75
N ARG A 255 -20.45 6.41 8.17
CA ARG A 255 -21.55 5.46 8.32
C ARG A 255 -21.95 4.80 7.00
N GLU A 256 -22.08 5.59 5.92
CA GLU A 256 -22.41 5.07 4.60
C GLU A 256 -21.31 4.14 4.04
N LEU A 257 -20.05 4.47 4.31
CA LEU A 257 -18.90 3.66 3.91
C LEU A 257 -18.86 2.32 4.68
N LEU A 258 -19.14 2.34 5.98
CA LEU A 258 -19.26 1.11 6.78
C LEU A 258 -20.36 0.20 6.25
N GLU A 259 -21.55 0.75 5.97
CA GLU A 259 -22.66 -0.02 5.42
C GLU A 259 -22.32 -0.65 4.07
N ARG A 260 -21.57 0.08 3.23
CA ARG A 260 -21.08 -0.45 1.95
C ARG A 260 -20.08 -1.59 2.17
N ASP A 261 -19.16 -1.44 3.11
CA ASP A 261 -18.17 -2.47 3.45
C ASP A 261 -18.85 -3.76 3.94
N VAL A 262 -19.80 -3.65 4.88
CA VAL A 262 -20.60 -4.78 5.39
C VAL A 262 -21.37 -5.46 4.25
N LYS A 263 -22.02 -4.68 3.38
CA LYS A 263 -22.77 -5.21 2.23
C LYS A 263 -21.88 -5.91 1.21
N ASN A 264 -20.68 -5.40 0.96
CA ASN A 264 -19.73 -6.03 0.05
C ASN A 264 -19.31 -7.41 0.56
N VAL A 265 -18.92 -7.50 1.83
CA VAL A 265 -18.53 -8.75 2.49
C VAL A 265 -19.72 -9.72 2.46
N LEU A 266 -20.88 -9.32 2.97
CA LEU A 266 -22.07 -10.18 2.98
C LEU A 266 -22.47 -10.65 1.57
N GLY A 267 -22.45 -9.72 0.60
CA GLY A 267 -22.77 -10.00 -0.79
C GLY A 267 -21.82 -11.02 -1.42
N TYR A 268 -20.53 -10.97 -1.09
CA TYR A 268 -19.58 -11.99 -1.52
C TYR A 268 -19.96 -13.38 -1.00
N PHE A 269 -20.20 -13.50 0.31
CA PHE A 269 -20.55 -14.78 0.93
C PHE A 269 -21.87 -15.35 0.37
N ARG A 270 -22.89 -14.52 0.16
CA ARG A 270 -24.16 -14.95 -0.49
C ARG A 270 -23.95 -15.47 -1.90
N ARG A 271 -23.07 -14.83 -2.70
CA ARG A 271 -22.79 -15.27 -4.07
C ARG A 271 -22.00 -16.56 -4.11
N LYS A 272 -20.99 -16.71 -3.25
CA LYS A 272 -20.06 -17.86 -3.27
C LYS A 272 -20.60 -19.07 -2.51
N TYR A 273 -21.36 -18.86 -1.45
CA TYR A 273 -21.87 -19.90 -0.54
C TYR A 273 -23.38 -19.74 -0.25
N PRO A 274 -24.25 -19.70 -1.28
CA PRO A 274 -25.68 -19.39 -1.10
C PRO A 274 -26.41 -20.38 -0.18
N ALA A 275 -25.99 -21.65 -0.13
CA ALA A 275 -26.64 -22.66 0.71
C ALA A 275 -26.31 -22.53 2.20
N SER A 276 -25.26 -21.79 2.55
CA SER A 276 -24.74 -21.69 3.91
C SER A 276 -25.08 -20.37 4.58
N ILE A 277 -25.53 -19.37 3.80
CA ILE A 277 -25.93 -18.05 4.29
C ILE A 277 -27.45 -17.97 4.38
N PRO A 278 -28.03 -17.45 5.48
CA PRO A 278 -29.47 -17.22 5.55
C PRO A 278 -29.97 -16.24 4.47
N ASP A 279 -31.12 -16.55 3.85
CA ASP A 279 -31.68 -15.76 2.75
C ASP A 279 -32.21 -14.39 3.22
N ASP A 280 -32.90 -14.34 4.36
CA ASP A 280 -33.65 -13.17 4.86
C ASP A 280 -32.94 -12.43 5.99
N ILE A 281 -31.69 -12.00 5.76
CA ILE A 281 -30.92 -11.19 6.72
C ILE A 281 -31.38 -9.73 6.66
N ASP A 282 -31.75 -9.18 7.82
CA ASP A 282 -32.01 -7.75 8.02
C ASP A 282 -30.70 -6.94 8.00
N GLU A 283 -30.27 -6.53 6.80
CA GLU A 283 -29.03 -5.78 6.58
C GLU A 283 -28.95 -4.46 7.37
N PRO A 284 -30.00 -3.61 7.44
CA PRO A 284 -30.00 -2.44 8.31
C PRO A 284 -29.64 -2.76 9.76
N SER A 285 -30.34 -3.71 10.40
CA SER A 285 -30.10 -4.08 11.79
C SER A 285 -28.70 -4.69 11.98
N LEU A 286 -28.22 -5.45 11.00
CA LEU A 286 -26.84 -5.97 11.00
C LEU A 286 -25.81 -4.82 10.98
N CYS A 287 -26.00 -3.82 10.12
CA CYS A 287 -25.09 -2.68 10.02
C CYS A 287 -25.10 -1.84 11.30
N ASP A 288 -26.28 -1.67 11.92
CA ASP A 288 -26.41 -1.02 13.23
C ASP A 288 -25.59 -1.75 14.29
N ALA A 289 -25.75 -3.07 14.41
CA ALA A 289 -25.01 -3.87 15.38
C ALA A 289 -23.48 -3.86 15.15
N VAL A 290 -23.03 -3.82 13.90
CA VAL A 290 -21.59 -3.68 13.57
C VAL A 290 -21.08 -2.30 14.02
N ALA A 291 -21.82 -1.23 13.76
CA ALA A 291 -21.39 0.13 14.14
C ALA A 291 -21.43 0.39 15.65
N GLU A 292 -22.34 -0.27 16.36
CA GLU A 292 -22.48 -0.19 17.82
C GLU A 292 -21.54 -1.17 18.56
N ASN A 293 -20.76 -1.97 17.81
CA ASN A 293 -19.87 -3.01 18.33
C ASN A 293 -20.62 -4.07 19.17
N GLU A 294 -21.87 -4.38 18.79
CA GLU A 294 -22.75 -5.37 19.42
C GLU A 294 -22.97 -6.63 18.56
N PHE A 295 -22.34 -6.70 17.38
CA PHE A 295 -22.43 -7.85 16.48
C PHE A 295 -21.88 -9.13 17.13
N GLN A 296 -22.55 -10.26 16.88
CA GLN A 296 -22.12 -11.59 17.36
C GLN A 296 -22.11 -12.62 16.24
N THR A 297 -23.21 -12.73 15.51
CA THR A 297 -23.35 -13.64 14.38
C THR A 297 -24.40 -13.13 13.41
N VAL A 298 -24.17 -13.33 12.10
CA VAL A 298 -25.12 -12.98 11.05
C VAL A 298 -26.45 -13.72 11.20
N ARG A 299 -26.45 -14.89 11.85
CA ARG A 299 -27.66 -15.70 12.08
C ARG A 299 -28.68 -15.01 12.99
N ALA A 300 -28.26 -14.10 13.85
CA ALA A 300 -29.16 -13.37 14.74
C ALA A 300 -30.06 -12.37 13.99
N PHE A 301 -29.71 -12.05 12.74
CA PHE A 301 -30.40 -11.09 11.89
C PHE A 301 -31.23 -11.76 10.80
N ALA A 302 -31.30 -13.09 10.79
CA ALA A 302 -32.13 -13.87 9.88
C ALA A 302 -33.52 -14.10 10.50
N ASN A 303 -34.58 -13.90 9.71
CA ASN A 303 -35.96 -14.21 10.11
C ASN A 303 -36.37 -15.65 9.80
#